data_AF-A0A7J9HX09-F1
#
_entry.id   AF-A0A7J9HX09-F1
#
_cell.length_a   1.000
_cell.length_b   1.000
_cell.length_c   1.000
_cell.angle_alpha   90.00
_cell.angle_beta   90.00
_cell.angle_gamma   90.00
#
_symmetry.space_group_name_H-M   'P 1'
#
loop_
_entity.id
_entity.type
_entity.pdbx_description
1 polymer ?
#
loop_
_entity_poly.entity_id
_entity_poly.type
_entity_poly.pdbx_seq_one_letter_code
_entity_poly.pdbx_strand_id
1 'polypeptide(L)'
;MAGKWGYRDVVPITAMVAVECSDVVLSILFKAASLKGMSYFVYIAYCYVLATLVFVPLAFLSNRKKLLLPLEFPLISRICLLGLLGFSGQVCAYKGLELGSPTLASAISNLAPAFTFILAVLF
;
A
#
# COMPACT_ATOMS: atom_id res chain seq x y z
N MET A 1 -34.81 -2.61 -3.22
CA MET A 1 -33.81 -2.12 -4.20
C MET A 1 -33.08 -0.83 -3.78
N ALA A 2 -33.52 -0.11 -2.72
CA ALA A 2 -32.85 1.10 -2.24
C ALA A 2 -31.55 0.86 -1.42
N GLY A 3 -31.40 -0.27 -0.72
CA GLY A 3 -30.21 -0.55 0.10
C GLY A 3 -28.91 -0.84 -0.68
N LYS A 4 -29.01 -1.13 -1.99
CA LYS A 4 -27.86 -1.47 -2.84
C LYS A 4 -27.07 -0.24 -3.31
N TRP A 5 -27.70 0.94 -3.27
CA TRP A 5 -27.08 2.22 -3.61
C TRP A 5 -26.21 2.71 -2.45
N GLY A 6 -26.76 2.81 -1.24
CA GLY A 6 -25.98 3.18 -0.06
C GLY A 6 -24.78 2.26 0.19
N TYR A 7 -24.92 0.95 -0.02
CA TYR A 7 -23.81 0.00 0.13
C TYR A 7 -22.63 0.28 -0.83
N ARG A 8 -22.88 0.74 -2.05
CA ARG A 8 -21.81 1.03 -3.03
C ARG A 8 -21.03 2.29 -2.69
N ASP A 9 -21.61 3.21 -1.93
CA ASP A 9 -20.98 4.47 -1.52
C ASP A 9 -20.30 4.35 -0.14
N VAL A 10 -20.87 3.58 0.79
CA VAL A 10 -20.26 3.40 2.12
C VAL A 10 -19.03 2.49 2.11
N VAL A 11 -18.98 1.49 1.21
CA VAL A 11 -17.83 0.57 1.10
C VAL A 11 -16.53 1.31 0.75
N PRO A 12 -16.46 2.17 -0.30
CA PRO A 12 -15.23 2.90 -0.61
C PRO A 12 -14.85 3.90 0.49
N ILE A 13 -15.83 4.56 1.13
CA ILE A 13 -15.55 5.47 2.27
C ILE A 13 -14.94 4.68 3.43
N THR A 14 -15.53 3.55 3.79
CA THR A 14 -15.02 2.69 4.87
C THR A 14 -13.63 2.15 4.54
N ALA A 15 -13.40 1.75 3.29
CA ALA A 15 -12.10 1.29 2.82
C ALA A 15 -11.04 2.40 2.87
N MET A 16 -11.38 3.63 2.46
CA MET A 16 -10.50 4.79 2.57
C MET A 16 -10.09 5.06 4.01
N VAL A 17 -11.06 5.12 4.93
CA VAL A 17 -10.78 5.32 6.36
C VAL A 17 -9.87 4.20 6.91
N ALA A 18 -10.13 2.94 6.53
CA ALA A 18 -9.30 1.83 6.95
C ALA A 18 -7.85 1.94 6.43
N VAL A 19 -7.65 2.40 5.19
CA VAL A 19 -6.32 2.61 4.60
C VAL A 19 -5.59 3.73 5.33
N GLU A 20 -6.23 4.89 5.53
CA GLU A 20 -5.63 6.03 6.25
C GLU A 20 -5.26 5.67 7.70
N CYS A 21 -6.15 4.97 8.41
CA CYS A 21 -5.85 4.48 9.75
C CYS A 21 -4.65 3.52 9.74
N SER A 22 -4.58 2.62 8.75
CA SER A 22 -3.46 1.67 8.62
C SER A 22 -2.13 2.38 8.35
N ASP A 23 -2.13 3.41 7.49
CA ASP A 23 -0.94 4.18 7.16
C ASP A 23 -0.37 4.91 8.38
N VAL A 24 -1.24 5.57 9.16
CA VAL A 24 -0.84 6.25 10.41
C VAL A 24 -0.30 5.25 11.43
N VAL A 25 -0.96 4.10 11.61
CA VAL A 25 -0.50 3.05 12.53
C VAL A 25 0.87 2.51 12.11
N LEU A 26 1.08 2.23 10.83
CA LEU A 26 2.37 1.76 10.30
C LEU A 26 3.47 2.79 10.50
N SER A 27 3.18 4.08 10.30
CA SER A 27 4.14 5.16 10.49
C SER A 27 4.56 5.30 11.95
N ILE A 28 3.62 5.21 12.89
CA ILE A 28 3.91 5.24 14.33
C ILE A 28 4.70 3.99 14.75
N LEU A 29 4.29 2.81 14.29
CA LEU A 29 4.96 1.55 14.62
C LEU A 29 6.40 1.54 14.11
N PHE A 30 6.60 1.99 12.86
CA PHE A 30 7.94 2.15 12.29
C PHE A 30 8.78 3.11 13.13
N LYS A 31 8.24 4.29 13.48
CA LYS A 31 9.00 5.25 14.30
C LYS A 31 9.36 4.67 15.66
N ALA A 32 8.43 3.97 16.32
CA ALA A 32 8.67 3.31 17.59
C ALA A 32 9.74 2.20 17.49
N ALA A 33 9.77 1.45 16.39
CA ALA A 33 10.77 0.41 16.16
C ALA A 33 12.14 0.97 15.75
N SER A 34 12.16 2.05 14.96
CA SER A 34 13.37 2.78 14.58
C SER A 34 14.06 3.40 15.81
N LEU A 35 13.29 3.93 16.77
CA LEU A 35 13.83 4.40 18.06
C LEU A 35 14.52 3.28 18.87
N LYS A 36 14.20 2.02 18.62
CA LYS A 36 14.87 0.85 19.21
C LYS A 36 16.06 0.36 18.36
N GLY A 37 16.46 1.12 17.34
CA GLY A 37 17.59 0.80 16.46
C GLY A 37 17.27 -0.15 15.31
N MET A 38 15.99 -0.39 15.00
CA MET A 38 15.62 -1.29 13.91
C MET A 38 15.81 -0.62 12.55
N SER A 39 16.50 -1.31 11.63
CA SER A 39 16.68 -0.85 10.25
C SER A 39 15.37 -0.89 9.47
N TYR A 40 15.13 0.13 8.63
CA TYR A 40 13.97 0.19 7.74
C TYR A 40 13.88 -0.99 6.76
N PHE A 41 15.00 -1.54 6.29
CA PHE A 41 14.98 -2.73 5.42
C PHE A 41 14.37 -3.94 6.12
N VAL A 42 14.71 -4.12 7.41
CA VAL A 42 14.17 -5.21 8.23
C VAL A 42 12.68 -4.99 8.47
N TYR A 43 12.26 -3.77 8.79
CA TYR A 43 10.84 -3.44 8.96
C TYR A 43 10.02 -3.78 7.71
N ILE A 44 10.47 -3.28 6.56
CA ILE A 44 9.80 -3.48 5.27
C ILE A 44 9.70 -4.97 4.95
N ALA A 45 10.78 -5.75 5.16
CA ALA A 45 10.77 -7.18 4.95
C ALA A 45 9.73 -7.90 5.82
N TYR A 46 9.62 -7.55 7.10
CA TYR A 46 8.60 -8.10 8.00
C TYR A 46 7.18 -7.79 7.50
N CYS A 47 6.90 -6.55 7.11
CA CYS A 47 5.61 -6.15 6.58
C CYS A 47 5.24 -6.93 5.31
N TYR A 48 6.17 -7.11 4.37
CA TYR A 48 5.93 -7.89 3.15
C TYR A 48 5.69 -9.37 3.43
N VAL A 49 6.43 -9.97 4.37
CA VAL A 49 6.23 -11.38 4.75
C VAL A 49 4.85 -11.58 5.38
N LEU A 50 4.46 -10.70 6.31
CA LEU A 50 3.13 -10.75 6.93
C LEU A 50 2.01 -10.51 5.91
N ALA A 51 2.17 -9.51 5.04
CA ALA A 51 1.21 -9.25 3.97
C ALA A 51 1.06 -10.48 3.06
N THR A 52 2.16 -11.08 2.63
CA THR A 52 2.14 -12.29 1.80
C THR A 52 1.44 -13.44 2.53
N LEU A 53 1.74 -13.65 3.81
CA LEU A 53 1.14 -14.71 4.62
C LEU A 53 -0.38 -14.53 4.81
N VAL A 54 -0.89 -13.30 4.79
CA VAL A 54 -2.34 -13.00 4.86
C VAL A 54 -2.99 -13.05 3.48
N PHE A 55 -2.36 -12.48 2.46
CA PHE A 55 -2.93 -12.38 1.10
C PHE A 55 -2.92 -13.71 0.34
N VAL A 56 -1.90 -14.55 0.53
CA VAL A 56 -1.82 -15.87 -0.13
C VAL A 56 -3.02 -16.77 0.22
N PRO A 57 -3.37 -17.03 1.50
CA PRO A 57 -4.53 -17.85 1.82
C PRO A 57 -5.84 -17.18 1.39
N LEU A 58 -5.96 -15.85 1.50
CA LEU A 58 -7.13 -15.12 1.05
C LEU A 58 -7.34 -15.26 -0.47
N ALA A 59 -6.26 -15.16 -1.24
CA ALA A 59 -6.26 -15.37 -2.68
C ALA A 59 -6.62 -16.82 -3.03
N PHE A 60 -6.11 -17.81 -2.30
CA PHE A 60 -6.43 -19.23 -2.51
C PHE A 60 -7.91 -19.53 -2.26
N LEU A 61 -8.51 -18.95 -1.22
CA LEU A 61 -9.93 -19.09 -0.92
C LEU A 61 -10.82 -18.39 -1.95
N SER A 62 -10.42 -17.20 -2.40
CA SER A 62 -11.18 -16.39 -3.37
C SER A 62 -11.13 -16.94 -4.80
N ASN A 63 -10.01 -17.53 -5.22
CA ASN A 63 -9.80 -18.02 -6.58
C ASN A 63 -10.36 -19.41 -6.87
N ARG A 64 -11.11 -20.04 -5.96
CA ARG A 64 -11.77 -21.34 -6.19
C ARG A 64 -12.66 -21.42 -7.44
N LYS A 65 -13.00 -20.28 -8.09
CA LYS A 65 -13.92 -20.21 -9.24
C LYS A 65 -13.38 -19.48 -10.48
N LYS A 66 -12.13 -19.00 -10.50
CA LYS A 66 -11.62 -18.21 -11.64
C LYS A 66 -10.58 -19.00 -12.43
N LEU A 67 -10.87 -19.19 -13.72
CA LEU A 67 -9.93 -19.68 -14.73
C LEU A 67 -8.71 -18.75 -14.70
N LEU A 68 -7.53 -19.27 -14.40
CA LEU A 68 -6.30 -18.48 -14.35
C LEU A 68 -6.02 -17.94 -15.76
N LEU A 69 -6.08 -16.61 -15.91
CA LEU A 69 -5.76 -15.95 -17.17
C LEU A 69 -4.29 -16.24 -17.51
N PRO A 70 -3.96 -16.64 -18.75
CA PRO A 70 -2.58 -16.94 -19.15
C PRO A 70 -1.64 -15.77 -18.80
N LEU A 71 -0.58 -16.07 -18.05
CA LEU A 71 0.44 -15.09 -17.70
C LEU A 71 1.38 -14.86 -18.88
N GLU A 72 1.02 -13.92 -19.73
CA GLU A 72 1.87 -13.48 -20.84
C GLU A 72 3.13 -12.75 -20.31
N PHE A 73 4.30 -13.02 -20.92
CA PHE A 73 5.57 -12.35 -20.58
C PHE A 73 5.48 -10.81 -20.46
N PRO A 74 4.81 -10.05 -21.37
CA PRO A 74 4.66 -8.61 -21.22
C PRO A 74 3.87 -8.19 -19.96
N LEU A 75 2.92 -9.00 -19.48
CA LEU A 75 2.18 -8.71 -18.26
C LEU A 75 3.07 -8.89 -17.02
N ILE A 76 3.86 -9.96 -16.99
CA ILE A 76 4.82 -10.22 -15.91
C ILE A 76 5.84 -9.07 -15.83
N SER A 77 6.36 -8.62 -16.98
CA SER A 77 7.30 -7.49 -17.03
C SER A 77 6.70 -6.20 -16.47
N ARG A 78 5.46 -5.84 -16.86
CA ARG A 78 4.76 -4.66 -16.33
C ARG A 78 4.53 -4.73 -14.82
N ILE A 79 4.08 -5.87 -14.32
CA ILE A 79 3.87 -6.09 -12.89
C ILE A 79 5.20 -5.99 -12.12
N CYS A 80 6.27 -6.56 -12.67
CA CYS A 80 7.61 -6.48 -12.09
C CYS A 80 8.09 -5.02 -12.01
N LEU A 81 7.95 -4.24 -13.09
CA LEU A 81 8.31 -2.83 -13.10
C LEU A 81 7.51 -2.01 -12.08
N LEU A 82 6.19 -2.23 -11.99
CA LEU A 82 5.34 -1.59 -10.97
C LEU A 82 5.76 -1.98 -9.54
N GLY A 83 6.08 -3.25 -9.31
CA GLY A 83 6.56 -3.75 -8.02
C GLY A 83 7.90 -3.13 -7.62
N LEU A 84 8.85 -3.00 -8.56
CA LEU A 84 10.14 -2.37 -8.33
C LEU A 84 10.00 -0.88 -8.02
N LEU A 85 9.17 -0.16 -8.78
CA LEU A 85 8.83 1.24 -8.52
C LEU A 85 8.20 1.41 -7.13
N GLY A 86 7.20 0.59 -6.79
CA GLY A 86 6.57 0.63 -5.47
C GLY A 86 7.55 0.35 -4.33
N PHE A 87 8.41 -0.66 -4.48
CA PHE A 87 9.42 -0.99 -3.48
C PHE A 87 10.44 0.14 -3.27
N SER A 88 10.94 0.74 -4.35
CA SER A 88 11.87 1.88 -4.27
C SER A 88 11.22 3.08 -3.57
N GLY A 89 9.96 3.37 -3.88
CA GLY A 89 9.18 4.42 -3.22
C GLY A 89 9.06 4.18 -1.72
N GLN A 90 8.73 2.95 -1.31
CA GLN A 90 8.63 2.57 0.10
C GLN A 90 9.96 2.73 0.85
N VAL A 91 11.08 2.30 0.25
CA VAL A 91 12.41 2.49 0.86
C VAL A 91 12.70 3.98 1.10
N CYS A 92 12.42 4.83 0.11
CA CYS A 92 12.57 6.28 0.26
C CYS A 92 11.64 6.85 1.33
N ALA A 93 10.38 6.40 1.38
CA ALA A 93 9.40 6.86 2.36
C ALA A 93 9.83 6.54 3.80
N TYR A 94 10.19 5.28 4.09
CA TYR A 94 10.62 4.89 5.43
C TYR A 94 11.95 5.53 5.84
N LYS A 95 12.88 5.71 4.90
CA LYS A 95 14.11 6.49 5.16
C LYS A 95 13.79 7.95 5.49
N GLY A 96 12.84 8.56 4.78
CA GLY A 96 12.34 9.90 5.08
C GLY A 96 11.66 9.98 6.45
N LEU A 97 10.87 8.98 6.81
CA LEU A 97 10.19 8.90 8.11
C LEU A 97 11.16 8.65 9.28
N GLU A 98 12.25 7.92 9.05
CA GLU A 98 13.32 7.73 10.03
C GLU A 98 13.95 9.07 10.43
N LEU A 99 14.28 9.89 9.42
CA LEU A 99 14.83 11.24 9.59
C LEU A 99 13.79 12.25 10.10
N GLY A 100 12.52 12.05 9.75
CA GLY A 100 11.40 12.94 10.06
C GLY A 100 10.53 12.48 11.23
N SER A 101 9.26 12.91 11.21
CA SER A 101 8.23 12.50 12.18
C SER A 101 7.01 11.93 11.47
N PRO A 102 6.19 11.09 12.14
CA PRO A 102 4.93 10.61 11.58
C PRO A 102 3.98 11.74 11.14
N THR A 103 3.98 12.87 11.86
CA THR A 103 3.19 14.05 11.49
C THR A 103 3.67 14.68 10.19
N LEU A 104 4.99 14.77 9.97
CA LEU A 104 5.56 15.28 8.72
C LEU A 104 5.21 14.35 7.55
N ALA A 105 5.32 13.03 7.74
CA ALA A 105 4.94 12.06 6.72
C ALA A 105 3.46 12.20 6.33
N SER A 106 2.55 12.30 7.32
CA SER A 106 1.13 12.53 7.07
C SER A 106 0.86 13.84 6.30
N ALA A 107 1.57 14.92 6.64
CA ALA A 107 1.44 16.19 5.92
C ALA A 107 1.90 16.08 4.45
N ILE A 108 2.98 15.35 4.19
CA ILE A 108 3.49 15.13 2.83
C ILE A 108 2.55 14.22 2.02
N SER A 109 1.94 13.21 2.63
CA SER A 109 0.98 12.31 1.95
C SER A 109 -0.21 13.06 1.35
N ASN A 110 -0.59 14.22 1.90
CA ASN A 110 -1.64 15.08 1.31
C ASN A 110 -1.28 15.65 -0.07
N LEU A 111 0.00 15.60 -0.49
CA LEU A 111 0.41 15.99 -1.84
C LEU A 111 0.19 14.85 -2.86
N ALA A 112 -0.02 13.61 -2.42
CA ALA A 112 -0.17 12.47 -3.32
C ALA A 112 -1.30 12.68 -4.36
N PRO A 113 -2.52 13.13 -3.99
CA PRO A 113 -3.57 13.40 -4.98
C PRO A 113 -3.19 14.48 -6.01
N ALA A 114 -2.44 15.51 -5.59
CA ALA A 114 -1.98 16.57 -6.49
C ALA A 114 -0.98 16.04 -7.53
N PHE A 115 -0.01 15.24 -7.11
CA PHE A 115 0.92 14.58 -8.03
C PHE A 115 0.22 13.58 -8.95
N THR A 116 -0.73 12.80 -8.43
CA THR A 116 -1.54 11.88 -9.24
C THR A 116 -2.32 12.63 -10.32
N PHE A 117 -2.90 13.79 -10.00
CA PHE A 117 -3.62 14.61 -10.99
C PHE A 117 -2.68 15.14 -12.08
N ILE A 118 -1.50 15.64 -11.70
CA ILE A 118 -0.51 16.12 -12.67
C ILE A 118 -0.08 14.99 -13.61
N LEU A 119 0.24 13.81 -13.08
CA LEU A 119 0.61 12.65 -13.89
C LEU A 119 -0.53 12.22 -14.81
N ALA A 120 -1.78 12.23 -14.33
CA ALA A 120 -2.96 11.88 -15.13
C ALA A 120 -3.27 12.88 -16.25
N VAL A 121 -2.78 14.12 -16.17
CA VAL A 121 -2.87 15.10 -17.27
C VAL A 121 -1.75 14.92 -18.29
N LEU A 122 -0.58 14.44 -17.85
CA LEU A 122 0.61 14.26 -18.70
C LEU A 122 0.58 12.95 -19.51
N PHE A 123 -0.12 11.93 -19.06
CA PHE A 123 -0.23 10.60 -19.68
C PHE A 123 -1.66 10.28 -20.08
#